data_AF-A0A2K1JP09-F1
#
_entry.id   AF-A0A2K1JP09-F1
#
_cell.length_a   1.000
_cell.length_b   1.000
_cell.length_c   1.000
_cell.angle_alpha   90.00
_cell.angle_beta   90.00
_cell.angle_gamma   90.00
#
_symmetry.space_group_name_H-M   'P 1'
#
loop_
_entity.id
_entity.type
_entity.pdbx_description
1 polymer ?
#
loop_
_entity_poly.entity_id
_entity_poly.type
_entity_poly.pdbx_seq_one_letter_code
_entity_poly.pdbx_strand_id
1 'polypeptide(L)'
;MLTLDIGRGPKPTDLYGKFTWKIENFSEISKRELRSNVFEVGGYKWYILVYPQGCDVCNHLSLFLCVADYDKLLPGWSHFAQFTIAVVNKDPKKSKYSDTLHRFCKKEHDWGWKEFMELS
;
A
#
# COMPACT_ATOMS: atom_id res chain seq x y z
N MET A 1 -40.41 19.47 4.02
CA MET A 1 -39.11 20.17 3.95
C MET A 1 -38.05 19.14 4.35
N LEU A 2 -37.35 18.55 3.39
CA LEU A 2 -36.30 17.56 3.66
C LEU A 2 -35.02 18.32 3.98
N THR A 3 -34.63 18.34 5.25
CA THR A 3 -33.32 18.80 5.68
C THR A 3 -32.30 17.71 5.31
N LEU A 4 -31.54 17.95 4.23
CA LEU A 4 -30.28 17.26 4.03
C LEU A 4 -29.36 17.72 5.15
N ASP A 5 -29.14 16.84 6.14
CA ASP A 5 -28.05 17.02 7.09
C ASP A 5 -26.75 16.88 6.30
N ILE A 6 -26.20 18.02 5.86
CA ILE A 6 -24.89 18.09 5.23
C ILE A 6 -23.88 17.94 6.38
N GLY A 7 -23.80 16.72 6.93
CA GLY A 7 -22.73 16.35 7.85
C GLY A 7 -21.42 16.78 7.20
N ARG A 8 -20.60 17.53 7.96
CA ARG A 8 -19.31 18.06 7.47
C ARG A 8 -18.61 16.95 6.70
N GLY A 9 -18.43 17.12 5.40
CA GLY A 9 -17.65 16.21 4.59
C GLY A 9 -16.26 16.00 5.21
N PRO A 10 -15.58 14.89 4.90
CA PRO A 10 -14.26 14.61 5.44
C PRO A 10 -13.36 15.84 5.26
N LYS A 11 -12.63 16.21 6.31
CA LYS A 11 -11.72 17.36 6.21
C LYS A 11 -10.65 16.98 5.19
N PRO A 12 -10.09 17.95 4.45
CA PRO A 12 -9.03 17.66 3.47
C PRO A 12 -7.84 16.89 4.06
N THR A 13 -7.54 17.09 5.35
CA THR A 13 -6.49 16.37 6.10
C THR A 13 -6.76 14.88 6.28
N ASP A 14 -8.01 14.45 6.15
CA ASP A 14 -8.42 13.06 6.35
C ASP A 14 -8.34 12.26 5.03
N LEU A 15 -8.13 12.96 3.89
CA LEU A 15 -8.11 12.38 2.54
C LEU A 15 -6.74 11.84 2.11
N TYR A 16 -5.67 12.32 2.73
CA TYR A 16 -4.29 11.89 2.45
C TYR A 16 -3.55 11.57 3.74
N GLY A 17 -2.49 10.80 3.63
CA GLY A 17 -1.72 10.38 4.78
C GLY A 17 -0.43 9.69 4.39
N LYS A 18 0.40 9.44 5.40
CA LYS A 18 1.67 8.73 5.25
C LYS A 18 1.74 7.64 6.30
N PHE A 19 2.12 6.45 5.86
CA PHE A 19 2.47 5.34 6.73
C PHE A 19 3.93 4.95 6.48
N THR A 20 4.61 4.47 7.52
CA THR A 20 5.98 3.99 7.40
C THR A 20 6.12 2.71 8.21
N TRP A 21 6.60 1.67 7.56
CA TRP A 21 6.85 0.38 8.16
C TRP A 21 8.34 0.10 8.13
N LYS A 22 8.92 -0.08 9.32
CA LYS A 22 10.31 -0.49 9.48
C LYS A 22 10.37 -2.01 9.59
N ILE A 23 11.17 -2.63 8.74
CA ILE A 23 11.48 -4.06 8.80
C ILE A 23 12.89 -4.20 9.37
N GLU A 24 12.98 -4.77 10.58
CA GLU A 24 14.28 -5.05 11.21
C GLU A 24 14.89 -6.32 10.64
N ASN A 25 16.22 -6.39 10.61
CA ASN A 25 16.99 -7.56 10.16
C ASN A 25 16.54 -8.10 8.80
N PHE A 26 16.25 -7.20 7.84
CA PHE A 26 15.69 -7.55 6.53
C PHE A 26 16.47 -8.64 5.78
N SER A 27 17.80 -8.62 5.87
CA SER A 27 18.69 -9.60 5.23
C SER A 27 18.60 -11.02 5.80
N GLU A 28 18.08 -11.18 7.02
CA GLU A 28 17.93 -12.49 7.68
C GLU A 28 16.56 -13.12 7.42
N ILE A 29 15.68 -12.42 6.72
CA ILE A 29 14.31 -12.88 6.49
C ILE A 29 14.29 -13.94 5.38
N SER A 30 13.86 -15.15 5.75
CA SER A 30 13.61 -16.27 4.84
C SER A 30 12.13 -16.45 4.46
N LYS A 31 11.25 -15.56 4.95
CA LYS A 31 9.81 -15.62 4.64
C LYS A 31 9.55 -15.22 3.19
N ARG A 32 8.65 -15.96 2.53
CA ARG A 32 8.19 -15.65 1.17
C ARG A 32 7.58 -14.25 1.07
N GLU A 33 6.73 -13.90 2.02
CA GLU A 33 6.06 -12.60 2.08
C GLU A 33 6.02 -12.05 3.51
N LEU A 34 5.95 -10.72 3.59
CA LEU A 34 5.78 -9.98 4.83
C LEU A 34 4.61 -9.01 4.66
N ARG A 35 3.84 -8.82 5.73
CA ARG A 35 2.73 -7.86 5.78
C ARG A 35 2.95 -6.88 6.90
N SER A 36 2.69 -5.60 6.65
CA SER A 36 2.66 -4.59 7.69
C SER A 36 1.44 -4.78 8.61
N ASN A 37 1.41 -4.03 9.70
CA ASN A 37 0.15 -3.76 10.39
C ASN A 37 -0.81 -3.01 9.45
N VAL A 38 -2.10 -3.18 9.70
CA VAL A 38 -3.14 -2.40 9.02
C VAL A 38 -3.06 -0.95 9.49
N PHE A 39 -3.19 -0.01 8.56
CA PHE A 39 -3.22 1.42 8.83
C PHE A 39 -4.37 2.09 8.07
N GLU A 40 -4.82 3.26 8.54
CA GLU A 40 -5.95 3.97 7.97
C GLU A 40 -5.49 5.29 7.33
N VAL A 41 -5.85 5.48 6.06
CA VAL A 41 -5.63 6.73 5.30
C VAL A 41 -6.79 6.91 4.34
N GLY A 42 -7.34 8.13 4.24
CA GLY A 42 -8.48 8.40 3.36
C GLY A 42 -9.80 7.77 3.83
N GLY A 43 -9.87 7.32 5.09
CA GLY A 43 -10.99 6.51 5.61
C GLY A 43 -10.98 5.06 5.14
N TYR A 44 -9.88 4.60 4.54
CA TYR A 44 -9.70 3.22 4.08
C TYR A 44 -8.59 2.53 4.85
N LYS A 45 -8.76 1.23 5.07
CA LYS A 45 -7.79 0.38 5.73
C LYS A 45 -6.87 -0.26 4.70
N TRP A 46 -5.57 -0.10 4.92
CA TRP A 46 -4.53 -0.55 4.02
C TRP A 46 -3.50 -1.39 4.76
N TYR A 47 -2.73 -2.19 4.03
CA TYR A 47 -1.48 -2.76 4.50
C TYR A 47 -0.46 -2.80 3.35
N ILE A 48 0.82 -2.86 3.69
CA ILE A 48 1.91 -3.04 2.73
C ILE A 48 2.24 -4.53 2.68
N LEU A 49 2.33 -5.07 1.46
CA LEU A 49 2.79 -6.44 1.18
C LEU A 49 4.16 -6.39 0.50
N VAL A 50 5.12 -7.11 1.08
CA VAL A 50 6.50 -7.20 0.59
C VAL A 50 6.80 -8.66 0.26
N TYR A 51 7.40 -8.90 -0.90
CA TYR A 51 8.08 -10.17 -1.21
C TYR A 51 9.59 -9.91 -1.18
N PRO A 52 10.30 -10.31 -0.10
CA PRO A 52 11.70 -9.93 0.09
C PRO A 52 12.65 -10.43 -1.00
N GLN A 53 12.29 -11.52 -1.68
CA GLN A 53 13.08 -12.17 -2.74
C GLN A 53 12.31 -12.24 -4.07
N GLY A 54 11.21 -11.51 -4.17
CA GLY A 54 10.36 -11.43 -5.36
C GLY A 54 9.14 -12.31 -5.32
N CYS A 55 8.06 -11.89 -5.98
CA CYS A 55 6.83 -12.67 -6.10
C CYS A 55 6.84 -13.61 -7.32
N ASP A 56 7.27 -13.09 -8.48
CA ASP A 56 7.35 -13.79 -9.77
C ASP A 56 8.76 -13.78 -10.36
N VAL A 57 9.51 -12.70 -10.12
CA VAL A 57 10.88 -12.49 -10.60
C VAL A 57 11.82 -12.56 -9.40
N CYS A 58 12.80 -13.47 -9.46
CA CYS A 58 13.80 -13.63 -8.40
C CYS A 58 14.74 -12.41 -8.34
N ASN A 59 15.45 -12.26 -7.22
CA ASN A 59 16.45 -11.21 -6.98
C ASN A 59 15.89 -9.78 -7.08
N HIS A 60 14.58 -9.62 -6.97
CA HIS A 60 13.93 -8.32 -6.89
C HIS A 60 13.06 -8.27 -5.64
N LEU A 61 13.09 -7.15 -4.95
CA LEU A 61 12.06 -6.80 -3.98
C LEU A 61 10.77 -6.51 -4.75
N SER A 62 9.68 -7.21 -4.40
CA SER A 62 8.33 -6.82 -4.84
C SER A 62 7.59 -6.09 -3.72
N LEU A 63 6.83 -5.07 -4.07
CA LEU A 63 6.19 -4.18 -3.11
C LEU A 63 4.81 -3.71 -3.58
N PHE A 64 3.80 -3.89 -2.73
CA PHE A 64 2.41 -3.61 -3.03
C PHE A 64 1.71 -2.88 -1.88
N LEU A 65 0.76 -2.02 -2.24
CA LEU A 65 -0.26 -1.50 -1.33
C LEU A 65 -1.51 -2.35 -1.51
N CYS A 66 -2.10 -2.81 -0.41
CA CYS A 66 -3.25 -3.68 -0.41
C CYS A 66 -4.39 -3.09 0.43
N VAL A 67 -5.63 -3.29 -0.01
CA VAL A 67 -6.83 -3.01 0.78
C VAL A 67 -6.99 -4.10 1.83
N ALA A 68 -7.09 -3.72 3.10
CA ALA A 68 -7.38 -4.64 4.19
C ALA A 68 -8.84 -5.11 4.16
N ASP A 69 -9.14 -6.29 4.71
CA ASP A 69 -10.49 -6.85 4.79
C ASP A 69 -11.22 -6.91 3.41
N TYR A 70 -10.47 -7.04 2.32
CA TYR A 70 -11.02 -6.98 0.95
C TYR A 70 -12.05 -8.09 0.66
N ASP A 71 -11.93 -9.22 1.37
CA ASP A 71 -12.85 -10.36 1.34
C ASP A 71 -14.26 -9.99 1.83
N LYS A 72 -14.34 -9.08 2.81
CA LYS A 72 -15.57 -8.59 3.42
C LYS A 72 -16.23 -7.46 2.62
N LEU A 73 -15.56 -6.93 1.59
CA LEU A 73 -16.12 -5.87 0.75
C LEU A 73 -17.32 -6.38 -0.06
N LEU A 74 -18.33 -5.53 -0.18
CA LEU A 74 -19.52 -5.79 -0.97
C LEU A 74 -19.18 -5.81 -2.48
N PRO A 75 -19.90 -6.60 -3.29
CA PRO A 75 -19.81 -6.52 -4.74
C PRO A 75 -20.03 -5.07 -5.23
N GLY A 76 -19.20 -4.62 -6.16
CA GLY A 76 -19.25 -3.27 -6.71
C GLY A 76 -18.46 -2.21 -5.94
N TRP A 77 -17.87 -2.54 -4.79
CA TRP A 77 -16.94 -1.64 -4.11
C TRP A 77 -15.72 -1.35 -5.00
N SER A 78 -15.40 -0.06 -5.14
CA SER A 78 -14.14 0.39 -5.73
C SER A 78 -13.72 1.75 -5.17
N HIS A 79 -12.42 2.03 -5.19
CA HIS A 79 -11.87 3.30 -4.74
C HIS A 79 -10.60 3.67 -5.53
N PHE A 80 -10.49 4.93 -5.93
CA PHE A 80 -9.28 5.46 -6.55
C PHE A 80 -8.34 5.98 -5.47
N ALA A 81 -7.09 5.53 -5.48
CA ALA A 81 -6.03 6.12 -4.66
C ALA A 81 -4.84 6.49 -5.54
N GLN A 82 -4.37 7.73 -5.37
CA GLN A 82 -3.06 8.16 -5.85
C GLN A 82 -2.08 8.01 -4.68
N PHE A 83 -1.01 7.27 -4.88
CA PHE A 83 -0.05 7.02 -3.81
C PHE A 83 1.38 6.87 -4.34
N THR A 84 2.33 7.10 -3.45
CA THR A 84 3.74 6.81 -3.66
C THR A 84 4.14 5.70 -2.71
N ILE A 85 4.72 4.62 -3.26
CA ILE A 85 5.43 3.61 -2.49
C ILE A 85 6.92 3.90 -2.55
N ALA A 86 7.61 3.69 -1.42
CA ALA A 86 9.04 3.95 -1.32
C ALA A 86 9.76 2.92 -0.45
N VAL A 87 10.99 2.58 -0.85
CA VAL A 87 11.99 1.96 0.01
C VAL A 87 13.01 3.03 0.34
N VAL A 88 13.06 3.41 1.61
CA VAL A 88 13.94 4.47 2.11
C VAL A 88 15.21 3.82 2.68
N ASN A 89 16.35 4.21 2.12
CA ASN A 89 17.67 3.79 2.60
C ASN A 89 18.29 4.90 3.46
N LYS A 90 19.21 4.53 4.36
CA LYS A 90 20.02 5.51 5.12
C LYS A 90 20.80 6.44 4.20
N ASP A 91 21.25 5.94 3.05
CA ASP A 91 21.76 6.75 1.95
C ASP A 91 20.58 7.20 1.05
N PRO A 92 20.21 8.49 1.04
CA PRO A 92 19.09 8.98 0.25
C PRO A 92 19.21 8.68 -1.24
N LYS A 93 20.43 8.59 -1.78
CA LYS A 93 20.68 8.28 -3.20
C LYS A 93 20.31 6.85 -3.59
N LYS A 94 20.19 5.95 -2.60
CA LYS A 94 19.78 4.56 -2.77
C LYS A 94 18.30 4.34 -2.47
N SER A 95 17.57 5.39 -2.09
CA SER A 95 16.13 5.28 -1.88
C SER A 95 15.42 5.21 -3.23
N LYS A 96 14.40 4.37 -3.32
CA LYS A 96 13.59 4.22 -4.54
C LYS A 96 12.14 4.57 -4.23
N TYR A 97 11.52 5.29 -5.15
CA TYR A 97 10.16 5.79 -5.06
C TYR A 97 9.43 5.42 -6.35
N SER A 98 8.15 5.13 -6.26
CA SER A 98 7.29 4.99 -7.44
C SER A 98 5.90 5.49 -7.11
N ASP A 99 5.39 6.35 -7.98
CA ASP A 99 4.05 6.93 -7.91
C ASP A 99 3.09 6.20 -8.85
N THR A 100 1.83 6.16 -8.46
CA THR A 100 0.78 5.60 -9.30
C THR A 100 -0.59 6.12 -8.90
N LEU A 101 -1.54 6.01 -9.82
CA LEU A 101 -2.96 6.16 -9.59
C LEU A 101 -3.61 4.83 -9.95
N HIS A 102 -4.29 4.22 -8.98
CA HIS A 102 -4.95 2.94 -9.20
C HIS A 102 -6.37 2.94 -8.64
N ARG A 103 -7.25 2.15 -9.29
CA ARG A 103 -8.62 1.90 -8.83
C ARG A 103 -8.69 0.52 -8.20
N PHE A 104 -8.62 0.49 -6.87
CA PHE A 104 -8.80 -0.72 -6.09
C PHE A 104 -10.24 -1.21 -6.20
N CYS A 105 -10.42 -2.52 -6.28
CA CYS A 105 -11.71 -3.18 -6.18
C CYS A 105 -11.56 -4.56 -5.54
N LYS A 106 -12.66 -5.28 -5.32
CA LYS A 106 -12.59 -6.63 -4.72
C LYS A 106 -11.71 -7.61 -5.51
N LYS A 107 -11.66 -7.50 -6.84
CA LYS A 107 -10.85 -8.37 -7.72
C LYS A 107 -9.38 -7.91 -7.81
N GLU A 108 -9.15 -6.61 -7.70
CA GLU A 108 -7.85 -5.95 -7.78
C GLU A 108 -7.68 -5.16 -6.47
N HIS A 109 -7.49 -5.89 -5.38
CA HIS A 109 -7.42 -5.31 -4.03
C HIS A 109 -6.01 -4.85 -3.68
N ASP A 110 -5.03 -5.16 -4.53
CA ASP A 110 -3.64 -4.79 -4.40
C ASP A 110 -3.13 -4.13 -5.68
N TRP A 111 -2.10 -3.29 -5.52
CA TRP A 111 -1.38 -2.70 -6.63
C TRP A 111 0.04 -2.33 -6.22
N GLY A 112 0.98 -2.52 -7.13
CA GLY A 112 2.39 -2.33 -6.85
C GLY A 112 3.30 -2.85 -7.96
N TRP A 113 4.55 -3.15 -7.59
CA TRP A 113 5.59 -3.51 -8.54
C TRP A 113 6.19 -4.86 -8.18
N LYS A 114 6.17 -5.78 -9.15
CA LYS A 114 6.84 -7.09 -9.04
C LYS A 114 8.36 -6.95 -9.01
N GLU A 115 8.89 -6.00 -9.77
CA GLU A 115 10.32 -5.68 -9.85
C GLU A 115 10.56 -4.29 -9.27
N PHE A 116 10.23 -4.08 -7.99
CA PHE A 116 10.34 -2.76 -7.38
C PHE A 116 11.81 -2.35 -7.22
N MET A 117 12.70 -3.22 -6.74
CA MET A 117 14.13 -2.91 -6.54
C MET A 117 14.95 -4.18 -6.71
N GLU A 118 16.02 -4.13 -7.50
CA GLU A 118 16.96 -5.25 -7.62
C GLU A 118 17.72 -5.44 -6.29
N LEU A 119 17.89 -6.70 -5.89
CA LEU A 119 18.63 -7.09 -4.70
C LEU A 119 20.08 -7.35 -5.12
N SER A 120 21.01 -6.54 -4.62
CA SER A 120 22.45 -6.66 -4.83
C SER A 120 23.12 -7.55 -3.81
#